data_AF-A0A2E2BVH5-F1
#
_entry.id   AF-A0A2E2BVH5-F1
#
_cell.length_a   1.000
_cell.length_b   1.000
_cell.length_c   1.000
_cell.angle_alpha   90.00
_cell.angle_beta   90.00
_cell.angle_gamma   90.00
#
_symmetry.space_group_name_H-M   'P 1'
#
loop_
_entity.id
_entity.type
_entity.pdbx_description
1 polymer ?
#
loop_
_entity_poly.entity_id
_entity_poly.type
_entity_poly.pdbx_seq_one_letter_code
_entity_poly.pdbx_strand_id
1 'polypeptide(L)'
;MSQTAKIDIYHGRSRLAPSIDRNLLKDLIEFPAKEFSCKGNGVIREDTTDTRLWRECSSGQTIVLTGLVPAILERLNQSGVEVEVIEHRRFPKRQILSQTVLRNSSGDEREFLLAIKNNPLGQIEVSKRDE
;
A
#
# COMPACT_ATOMS: atom_id res chain seq x y z
N MET A 1 28.42 10.21 8.94
CA MET A 1 27.29 10.16 9.89
C MET A 1 26.28 9.20 9.28
N SER A 2 25.88 8.12 9.96
CA SER A 2 24.81 7.27 9.42
C SER A 2 23.50 8.05 9.53
N GLN A 3 22.80 8.18 8.41
CA GLN A 3 21.52 8.86 8.40
C GLN A 3 20.49 7.84 8.87
N THR A 4 19.89 8.06 10.04
CA THR A 4 18.76 7.25 10.50
C THR A 4 17.47 7.86 9.97
N ALA A 5 16.79 7.11 9.11
CA ALA A 5 15.45 7.42 8.62
C ALA A 5 14.40 6.74 9.52
N LYS A 6 13.21 7.32 9.53
CA LYS A 6 12.04 6.89 10.26
C LYS A 6 10.84 6.91 9.32
N ILE A 7 10.09 5.82 9.30
CA ILE A 7 8.88 5.67 8.51
C ILE A 7 7.70 5.49 9.45
N ASP A 8 6.84 6.50 9.54
CA ASP A 8 5.56 6.39 10.22
C ASP A 8 4.49 5.88 9.24
N ILE A 9 3.98 4.67 9.47
CA ILE A 9 2.99 4.02 8.62
C ILE A 9 1.58 4.30 9.13
N TYR A 10 0.73 4.91 8.29
CA TYR A 10 -0.69 5.09 8.56
C TYR A 10 -1.56 4.37 7.50
N HIS A 11 -2.87 4.40 7.67
CA HIS A 11 -3.80 3.89 6.67
C HIS A 11 -3.72 4.73 5.39
N GLY A 12 -3.38 4.09 4.28
CA GLY A 12 -3.30 4.70 2.94
C GLY A 12 -2.07 5.57 2.67
N ARG A 13 -1.57 6.31 3.66
CA ARG A 13 -0.38 7.17 3.55
C ARG A 13 0.65 6.89 4.64
N SER A 14 1.91 7.10 4.32
CA SER A 14 3.05 6.96 5.24
C SER A 14 3.96 8.17 5.14
N ARG A 15 4.67 8.46 6.23
CA ARG A 15 5.52 9.64 6.36
C ARG A 15 6.97 9.23 6.58
N LEU A 16 7.88 9.86 5.85
CA LEU A 16 9.32 9.69 5.94
C LEU A 16 9.92 10.90 6.70
N ALA A 17 10.67 10.62 7.76
CA ALA A 17 11.33 11.60 8.61
C ALA A 17 12.75 11.11 8.97
N PRO A 18 13.75 11.97 9.16
CA PRO A 18 13.78 13.38 8.78
C PRO A 18 13.66 13.53 7.24
N SER A 19 13.85 14.73 6.71
CA SER A 19 13.87 14.90 5.24
C SER A 19 14.97 14.01 4.65
N ILE A 20 14.57 13.03 3.84
CA ILE A 20 15.47 12.10 3.16
C ILE A 20 15.80 12.70 1.79
N ASP A 21 17.03 12.50 1.30
CA ASP A 21 17.38 12.88 -0.07
C ASP A 21 16.43 12.18 -1.06
N ARG A 22 15.62 12.98 -1.75
CA ARG A 22 14.61 12.52 -2.71
C ARG A 22 15.23 11.80 -3.89
N ASN A 23 16.49 12.10 -4.24
CA ASN A 23 17.17 11.41 -5.32
C ASN A 23 17.28 9.90 -5.08
N LEU A 24 17.32 9.46 -3.81
CA LEU A 24 17.35 8.04 -3.46
C LEU A 24 16.04 7.33 -3.82
N LEU A 25 14.92 8.05 -3.83
CA LEU A 25 13.58 7.49 -4.01
C LEU A 25 12.93 7.87 -5.33
N LYS A 26 13.57 8.73 -6.14
CA LYS A 26 12.98 9.38 -7.31
C LYS A 26 12.30 8.37 -8.24
N ASP A 27 12.98 7.30 -8.61
CA ASP A 27 12.46 6.29 -9.54
C ASP A 27 11.26 5.49 -9.00
N LEU A 28 11.03 5.54 -7.68
CA LEU A 28 9.89 4.88 -7.02
C LEU A 28 8.69 5.80 -6.88
N ILE A 29 8.92 7.11 -6.78
CA ILE A 29 7.89 8.08 -6.42
C ILE A 29 7.59 9.10 -7.53
N GLU A 30 8.37 9.13 -8.60
CA GLU A 30 8.17 9.97 -9.77
C GLU A 30 8.43 9.17 -11.04
N PHE A 31 7.52 9.27 -12.02
CA PHE A 31 7.71 8.65 -13.33
C PHE A 31 6.93 9.39 -14.41
N PRO A 32 7.41 9.36 -15.67
CA PRO A 32 6.64 9.86 -16.79
C PRO A 32 5.52 8.87 -17.12
N ALA A 33 4.27 9.35 -17.13
CA ALA A 33 3.11 8.63 -17.61
C ALA A 33 2.77 9.08 -19.02
N LYS A 34 2.50 8.12 -19.90
CA LYS A 34 2.10 8.37 -21.28
C LYS A 34 0.61 8.11 -21.43
N GLU A 35 -0.12 9.08 -21.97
CA GLU A 35 -1.50 8.92 -22.36
C GLU A 35 -1.60 8.95 -23.88
N PHE A 36 -2.26 7.94 -24.43
CA PHE A 36 -2.51 7.82 -25.86
C PHE A 36 -3.97 8.16 -26.13
N SER A 37 -4.21 9.14 -26.99
CA SER A 37 -5.56 9.46 -27.44
C SER A 37 -5.67 9.30 -28.96
N CYS A 38 -6.72 8.62 -29.39
CA CYS A 38 -7.11 8.58 -30.80
C CYS A 38 -8.09 9.71 -31.08
N LYS A 39 -7.68 10.69 -31.87
CA LYS A 39 -8.62 11.60 -32.54
C LYS A 39 -8.92 11.04 -33.93
N GLY A 40 -10.16 11.20 -34.39
CA GLY A 40 -10.59 10.69 -35.70
C GLY A 40 -9.62 11.03 -36.83
N ASN A 41 -9.52 10.13 -37.82
CA ASN A 41 -8.53 10.06 -38.91
C ASN A 41 -7.20 9.36 -38.60
N GLY A 42 -7.16 8.48 -37.59
CA GLY A 42 -6.00 7.59 -37.37
C GLY A 42 -4.74 8.27 -36.82
N VAL A 43 -4.85 9.52 -36.37
CA VAL A 43 -3.75 10.23 -35.71
C VAL A 43 -3.76 9.87 -34.23
N ILE A 44 -2.73 9.13 -33.80
CA ILE A 44 -2.46 8.84 -32.40
C ILE A 44 -1.66 10.02 -31.84
N ARG A 45 -2.19 10.67 -30.80
CA ARG A 45 -1.43 11.64 -30.01
C ARG A 45 -0.88 10.96 -28.77
N GLU A 46 0.39 11.22 -28.50
CA GLU A 46 1.09 10.79 -27.30
C GLU A 46 1.35 12.03 -26.44
N ASP A 47 0.69 12.11 -25.29
CA ASP A 47 0.93 13.13 -24.28
C ASP A 47 1.72 12.51 -23.13
N THR A 48 2.83 13.13 -22.74
CA THR A 48 3.66 12.68 -21.61
C THR A 48 3.46 13.64 -20.44
N THR A 49 3.16 13.10 -19.26
CA THR A 49 2.97 13.86 -18.02
C THR A 49 3.81 13.29 -16.89
N ASP A 50 4.41 14.16 -16.07
CA ASP A 50 5.17 13.72 -14.90
C ASP A 50 4.21 13.37 -13.76
N THR A 51 4.14 12.08 -13.42
CA THR A 51 3.34 11.59 -12.31
C THR A 51 4.18 11.58 -11.03
N ARG A 52 3.59 12.06 -9.93
CA ARG A 52 4.21 12.06 -8.60
C ARG A 52 3.33 11.29 -7.61
N LEU A 53 3.90 10.29 -6.96
CA LEU A 53 3.26 9.47 -5.93
C LEU A 53 3.60 9.92 -4.49
N TRP A 54 4.02 11.18 -4.34
CA TRP A 54 4.42 11.75 -3.06
C TRP A 54 3.94 13.19 -2.89
N ARG A 55 4.01 13.69 -1.66
CA ARG A 55 3.77 15.09 -1.30
C ARG A 55 4.70 15.53 -0.18
N GLU A 56 5.05 16.80 -0.12
CA GLU A 56 5.79 17.38 1.00
C GLU A 56 4.83 17.89 2.09
N CYS A 57 5.13 17.59 3.36
CA CYS A 57 4.53 18.27 4.51
C CYS A 57 5.08 19.70 4.63
N SER A 58 4.38 20.56 5.37
CA SER A 58 4.90 21.87 5.79
C SER A 58 6.22 21.80 6.59
N SER A 59 6.51 20.66 7.21
CA SER A 59 7.75 20.36 7.94
C SER A 59 8.90 19.89 7.04
N GLY A 60 8.73 19.84 5.72
CA GLY A 60 9.75 19.33 4.78
C GLY A 60 9.87 17.80 4.73
N GLN A 61 8.92 17.09 5.35
CA GLN A 61 8.85 15.62 5.38
C GLN A 61 8.14 15.08 4.14
N THR A 62 8.55 13.91 3.68
CA THR A 62 7.94 13.27 2.49
C THR A 62 6.79 12.37 2.91
N ILE A 63 5.61 12.58 2.32
CA ILE A 63 4.44 11.72 2.43
C ILE A 63 4.36 10.86 1.17
N VAL A 64 4.21 9.55 1.34
CA VAL A 64 4.04 8.57 0.25
C VAL A 64 2.80 7.73 0.49
N LEU A 65 2.33 7.04 -0.55
CA LEU A 65 1.32 6.00 -0.39
C LEU A 65 1.89 4.82 0.42
N THR A 66 1.12 4.28 1.36
CA THR A 66 1.59 3.18 2.24
C THR A 66 2.00 1.93 1.46
N GLY A 67 1.40 1.69 0.28
CA GLY A 67 1.78 0.57 -0.58
C GLY A 67 3.22 0.65 -1.11
N LEU A 68 3.84 1.83 -1.12
CA LEU A 68 5.22 2.03 -1.58
C LEU A 68 6.27 1.76 -0.48
N VAL A 69 5.84 1.64 0.78
CA VAL A 69 6.76 1.50 1.92
C VAL A 69 7.71 0.29 1.79
N PRO A 70 7.28 -0.91 1.35
CA PRO A 70 8.21 -2.03 1.18
C PRO A 70 9.36 -1.72 0.20
N ALA A 71 9.05 -1.12 -0.95
CA ALA A 71 10.06 -0.76 -1.96
C ALA A 71 10.97 0.38 -1.47
N ILE A 72 10.41 1.34 -0.74
CA ILE A 72 11.18 2.44 -0.14
C ILE A 72 12.15 1.90 0.92
N LEU A 73 11.70 0.99 1.79
CA LEU A 73 12.55 0.36 2.81
C LEU A 73 13.74 -0.36 2.17
N GLU A 74 13.47 -1.16 1.15
CA GLU A 74 14.52 -1.87 0.42
C GLU A 74 15.56 -0.90 -0.15
N ARG A 75 15.11 0.17 -0.82
CA ARG A 75 16.01 1.16 -1.43
C ARG A 75 16.85 1.92 -0.39
N LEU A 76 16.26 2.28 0.75
CA LEU A 76 16.99 2.95 1.83
C LEU A 76 18.06 2.04 2.45
N ASN A 77 17.71 0.77 2.70
CA ASN A 77 18.66 -0.21 3.23
C ASN A 77 19.82 -0.45 2.25
N GLN A 78 19.55 -0.56 0.94
CA GLN A 78 20.59 -0.67 -0.10
C GLN A 78 21.52 0.56 -0.14
N SER A 79 20.99 1.73 0.21
CA SER A 79 21.74 2.98 0.26
C SER A 79 22.50 3.18 1.58
N GLY A 80 22.48 2.19 2.48
CA GLY A 80 23.15 2.25 3.78
C GLY A 80 22.48 3.19 4.78
N VAL A 81 21.22 3.54 4.55
CA VAL A 81 20.39 4.34 5.48
C VAL A 81 19.74 3.38 6.46
N GLU A 82 19.96 3.60 7.75
CA GLU A 82 19.31 2.81 8.81
C GLU A 82 17.86 3.27 8.96
N VAL A 83 16.89 2.36 8.96
CA VAL A 83 15.47 2.72 8.97
C VAL A 83 14.72 2.18 10.19
N GLU A 84 14.11 3.08 10.95
CA GLU A 84 13.14 2.76 12.01
C GLU A 84 11.71 2.80 11.42
N VAL A 85 10.92 1.74 11.65
CA VAL A 85 9.53 1.68 11.18
C VAL A 85 8.58 1.76 12.37
N ILE A 86 7.66 2.72 12.34
CA ILE A 86 6.60 2.87 13.35
C ILE A 86 5.24 2.62 12.71
N GLU A 87 4.57 1.57 13.18
CA GLU A 87 3.24 1.18 12.73
C GLU A 87 2.15 1.88 13.54
N HIS A 88 1.41 2.80 12.91
CA HIS A 88 0.26 3.47 13.51
C HIS A 88 -1.08 2.91 13.04
N ARG A 89 -1.08 1.98 12.06
CA ARG A 89 -2.31 1.34 11.59
C ARG A 89 -2.93 0.52 12.72
N ARG A 90 -4.24 0.69 12.89
CA ARG A 90 -5.04 -0.14 13.78
C ARG A 90 -5.79 -1.13 12.93
N PHE A 91 -5.33 -2.38 12.94
CA PHE A 91 -6.11 -3.47 12.37
C PHE A 91 -7.19 -3.85 13.39
N PRO A 92 -8.48 -3.86 13.01
CA PRO A 92 -9.49 -4.42 13.89
C PRO A 92 -9.08 -5.85 14.23
N LYS A 93 -9.21 -6.24 15.50
CA LYS A 93 -8.94 -7.62 15.92
C LYS A 93 -9.73 -8.55 14.98
N ARG A 94 -9.04 -9.53 14.40
CA ARG A 94 -9.69 -10.58 13.59
C ARG A 94 -10.86 -11.11 14.41
N GLN A 95 -12.09 -10.94 13.91
CA GLN A 95 -13.25 -11.42 14.63
C GLN A 95 -13.14 -12.95 14.68
N ILE A 96 -12.92 -13.48 15.88
CA ILE A 96 -12.85 -14.92 16.09
C ILE A 96 -14.29 -15.39 16.22
N LEU A 97 -14.70 -16.29 15.32
CA LEU A 97 -16.02 -16.91 15.39
C LEU A 97 -16.18 -17.59 16.77
N SER A 98 -17.23 -17.22 17.49
CA SER A 98 -17.58 -17.86 18.75
C SER A 98 -17.84 -19.34 18.54
N GLN A 99 -17.07 -20.20 19.23
CA GLN A 99 -17.26 -21.65 19.18
C GLN A 99 -18.64 -22.05 19.68
N THR A 100 -19.23 -21.28 20.59
CA THR A 100 -20.58 -21.51 21.10
C THR A 100 -21.62 -21.26 20.02
N VAL A 101 -21.49 -20.17 19.26
CA VAL A 101 -22.40 -19.86 18.14
C VAL A 101 -22.29 -20.95 17.08
N LEU A 102 -21.07 -21.31 16.66
CA LEU A 102 -20.85 -22.36 15.67
C LEU A 102 -21.45 -23.70 16.09
N ARG A 103 -21.36 -24.07 17.37
CA ARG A 103 -21.95 -25.31 17.91
C ARG A 103 -23.48 -25.31 17.91
N ASN A 104 -24.09 -24.14 18.05
CA ASN A 104 -25.53 -23.97 18.08
C ASN A 104 -26.16 -23.72 16.71
N SER A 105 -25.37 -23.33 15.70
CA SER A 105 -25.82 -23.18 14.31
C SER A 105 -25.91 -24.53 13.60
N SER A 106 -26.88 -24.67 12.69
CA SER A 106 -27.09 -25.89 11.89
C SER A 106 -27.42 -25.54 10.43
N GLY A 107 -27.28 -26.52 9.53
CA GLY A 107 -27.51 -26.34 8.09
C GLY A 107 -26.65 -25.24 7.46
N ASP A 108 -27.24 -24.49 6.53
CA ASP A 108 -26.60 -23.44 5.73
C ASP A 108 -25.93 -22.34 6.57
N GLU A 109 -26.49 -22.03 7.74
CA GLU A 109 -25.90 -21.05 8.67
C GLU A 109 -24.54 -21.51 9.17
N ARG A 110 -24.42 -22.81 9.51
CA ARG A 110 -23.15 -23.37 9.99
C ARG A 110 -22.11 -23.39 8.87
N GLU A 111 -22.52 -23.73 7.66
CA GLU A 111 -21.63 -23.72 6.49
C GLU A 111 -21.10 -22.32 6.19
N PHE A 112 -21.98 -21.31 6.25
CA PHE A 112 -21.61 -19.90 6.10
C PHE A 112 -20.61 -19.44 7.18
N LEU A 113 -20.86 -19.77 8.45
CA LEU A 113 -19.96 -19.41 9.55
C LEU A 113 -18.60 -20.11 9.45
N LEU A 114 -18.56 -21.37 9.00
CA LEU A 114 -17.31 -22.08 8.72
C LEU A 114 -16.54 -21.45 7.55
N ALA A 115 -17.23 -21.00 6.51
CA ALA A 115 -16.62 -20.29 5.39
C ALA A 115 -15.98 -18.97 5.86
N ILE A 116 -16.67 -18.20 6.70
CA ILE A 116 -16.12 -16.95 7.28
C ILE A 116 -14.93 -17.21 8.21
N LYS A 117 -14.95 -18.30 8.98
CA LYS A 117 -13.82 -18.67 9.85
C LYS A 117 -12.54 -18.89 9.04
N ASN A 118 -12.66 -19.56 7.90
CA ASN A 118 -11.54 -19.86 7.01
C ASN A 118 -11.12 -18.63 6.19
N ASN A 119 -12.10 -17.83 5.75
CA ASN A 119 -11.90 -16.61 4.96
C ASN A 119 -12.58 -15.41 5.64
N PRO A 120 -11.88 -14.67 6.51
CA PRO A 120 -12.50 -13.58 7.25
C PRO A 120 -12.99 -12.48 6.29
N LEU A 121 -14.19 -11.95 6.59
CA LEU A 121 -14.80 -10.87 5.82
C LEU A 121 -13.83 -9.69 5.68
N GLY A 122 -13.61 -9.24 4.44
CA GLY A 122 -12.61 -8.22 4.08
C GLY A 122 -11.29 -8.76 3.50
N GLN A 123 -11.13 -10.09 3.38
CA GLN A 123 -10.00 -10.76 2.71
C GLN A 123 -10.47 -11.76 1.64
N ILE A 124 -11.63 -11.52 1.00
CA ILE A 124 -11.97 -12.27 -0.20
C ILE A 124 -11.01 -11.77 -1.28
N GLU A 125 -9.99 -12.56 -1.60
CA GLU A 125 -9.30 -12.42 -2.88
C GLU A 125 -10.36 -12.52 -3.97
N VAL A 126 -10.59 -11.40 -4.67
CA VAL A 126 -11.44 -11.40 -5.85
C VAL A 126 -10.71 -12.23 -6.90
N SER A 127 -11.01 -13.52 -6.91
CA SER A 127 -10.80 -14.51 -7.97
C SER A 127 -9.74 -14.09 -9.00
N LYS A 128 -8.49 -14.55 -8.84
CA LYS A 128 -7.68 -14.79 -10.03
C LYS A 128 -8.43 -15.86 -10.82
N ARG A 129 -8.89 -15.51 -12.01
CA ARG A 129 -9.55 -16.43 -12.93
C ARG A 129 -8.60 -17.61 -13.15
N ASP A 130 -9.07 -18.82 -12.87
CA ASP A 130 -8.45 -20.02 -13.43
C ASP A 130 -8.82 -20.06 -14.92
N GLU A 131 -7.80 -20.16 -15.77
CA GLU A 131 -7.93 -20.49 -17.20
C GLU A 131 -8.43 -21.93 -17.39
#